data_AF-A0A429DNW7-F1
#
_entry.id   AF-A0A429DNW7-F1
#
_cell.length_a   1.000
_cell.length_b   1.000
_cell.length_c   1.000
_cell.angle_alpha   90.00
_cell.angle_beta   90.00
_cell.angle_gamma   90.00
#
_symmetry.space_group_name_H-M   'P 1'
#
loop_
_entity.id
_entity.type
_entity.pdbx_description
1 polymer ?
#
loop_
_entity_poly.entity_id
_entity_poly.type
_entity_poly.pdbx_seq_one_letter_code
_entity_poly.pdbx_strand_id
1 'polypeptide(L)'
;VAGLELAGRWGGLVDLPTQLDGRAAGRLAGVLASGGEDQVAVRPGGVVARRLVRAGRAVAGRVWCPSGSVLVTGGTSGVGAITGRWVADRGASRVVLSSRSGPGAAGVAELAESIAGAGTAVEVVACDIADRAAVEDLVGWIDGSGPGLSSVVHAAGVGSGVAVEDLQPADLAG
;
A
#
# COMPACT_ATOMS: atom_id res chain seq x y z
N VAL A 1 9.73 8.63 -11.74
CA VAL A 1 10.80 7.80 -12.34
C VAL A 1 11.13 8.31 -13.74
N ALA A 2 10.19 8.34 -14.69
CA ALA A 2 10.42 8.90 -16.03
C ALA A 2 11.02 10.33 -16.05
N GLY A 3 10.57 11.25 -15.18
CA GLY A 3 11.16 12.59 -15.10
C GLY A 3 12.61 12.65 -14.58
N LEU A 4 13.09 11.59 -13.93
CA LEU A 4 14.49 11.46 -13.49
C LEU A 4 15.35 10.77 -14.56
N GLU A 5 14.82 9.70 -15.16
CA GLU A 5 15.57 8.88 -16.12
C GLU A 5 15.56 9.47 -17.55
N LEU A 6 14.48 10.16 -17.92
CA LEU A 6 14.24 10.69 -19.27
C LEU A 6 14.04 12.21 -19.25
N ALA A 7 14.81 12.93 -18.42
CA ALA A 7 14.63 14.36 -18.16
C ALA A 7 14.58 15.24 -19.44
N GLY A 8 15.31 14.87 -20.50
CA GLY A 8 15.29 15.59 -21.79
C GLY A 8 14.05 15.33 -22.66
N ARG A 9 13.22 14.34 -22.31
CA ARG A 9 11.99 13.96 -23.03
C ARG A 9 10.72 14.18 -22.20
N TRP A 10 10.87 14.34 -20.89
CA TRP A 10 9.75 14.42 -19.96
C TRP A 10 9.28 15.85 -19.75
N GLY A 11 8.00 16.12 -20.03
CA GLY A 11 7.37 17.42 -19.74
C GLY A 11 6.79 17.50 -18.33
N GLY A 12 5.94 16.54 -17.94
CA GLY A 12 5.28 16.53 -16.63
C GLY A 12 4.01 15.68 -16.56
N LEU A 13 3.34 15.75 -15.41
CA LEU A 13 2.03 15.17 -15.12
C LEU A 13 0.99 16.28 -14.96
N VAL A 14 -0.16 16.12 -15.60
CA VAL A 14 -1.32 16.98 -15.39
C VAL A 14 -2.53 16.13 -15.01
N ASP A 15 -3.04 16.34 -13.81
CA ASP A 15 -4.29 15.72 -13.36
C ASP A 15 -5.49 16.64 -13.67
N LEU A 16 -6.51 16.09 -14.32
CA LEU A 16 -7.64 16.85 -14.87
C LEU A 16 -8.89 16.71 -13.99
N PRO A 17 -9.79 17.72 -14.00
CA PRO A 17 -11.10 17.55 -13.39
C PRO A 17 -11.92 16.49 -14.16
N THR A 18 -12.85 15.82 -13.48
CA THR A 18 -13.74 14.83 -14.10
C THR A 18 -14.51 15.37 -15.30
N GLN A 19 -14.86 16.67 -15.29
CA GLN A 19 -15.44 17.37 -16.43
C GLN A 19 -14.48 18.43 -16.96
N LEU A 20 -14.11 18.31 -18.24
CA LEU A 20 -13.22 19.24 -18.93
C LEU A 20 -14.04 20.31 -19.68
N ASP A 21 -14.44 21.36 -18.97
CA ASP A 21 -15.09 22.52 -19.58
C ASP A 21 -14.09 23.42 -20.34
N GLY A 22 -14.60 24.43 -21.06
CA GLY A 22 -13.75 25.34 -21.83
C GLY A 22 -12.74 26.12 -20.98
N ARG A 23 -13.04 26.38 -19.70
CA ARG A 23 -12.12 27.06 -18.79
C ARG A 23 -10.99 26.12 -18.37
N ALA A 24 -11.30 24.88 -18.05
CA ALA A 24 -10.32 23.85 -17.73
C ALA A 24 -9.43 23.52 -18.94
N ALA A 25 -9.99 23.46 -20.14
CA ALA A 25 -9.24 23.30 -21.38
C ALA A 25 -8.25 24.48 -21.62
N GLY A 26 -8.70 25.72 -21.43
CA GLY A 26 -7.83 26.90 -21.52
C GLY A 26 -6.70 26.89 -20.49
N ARG A 27 -6.98 26.44 -19.25
CA ARG A 27 -5.96 26.28 -18.20
C ARG A 27 -4.95 25.19 -18.54
N LEU A 28 -5.40 24.04 -19.06
CA LEU A 28 -4.52 22.97 -19.52
C LEU A 28 -3.58 23.47 -20.63
N ALA A 29 -4.12 24.19 -21.62
CA ALA A 29 -3.31 24.77 -22.68
C ALA A 29 -2.24 25.73 -22.12
N GLY A 30 -2.60 26.56 -21.13
CA GLY A 30 -1.65 27.43 -20.43
C GLY A 30 -0.53 26.67 -19.70
N VAL A 31 -0.87 25.57 -19.01
CA VAL A 31 0.11 24.70 -18.34
C VAL A 31 1.11 24.14 -19.35
N LEU A 32 0.61 23.54 -20.44
CA LEU A 32 1.42 22.94 -21.50
C LEU A 32 2.33 23.96 -22.19
N ALA A 33 1.85 25.19 -22.39
CA ALA A 33 2.64 26.25 -23.01
C ALA A 33 3.73 26.83 -22.08
N SER A 34 3.49 26.85 -20.76
CA SER A 34 4.41 27.47 -19.81
C SER A 34 5.67 26.61 -19.52
N GLY A 35 5.52 25.28 -19.43
CA GLY A 35 6.60 24.37 -19.07
C GLY A 35 7.24 24.61 -17.68
N GLY A 36 6.65 25.45 -16.83
CA GLY A 36 7.27 25.90 -15.58
C GLY A 36 7.12 24.94 -14.39
N GLU A 37 6.20 24.00 -14.47
CA GLU A 37 5.89 23.03 -13.40
C GLU A 37 5.65 21.65 -14.03
N ASP A 38 6.22 20.60 -13.44
CA ASP A 38 6.18 19.23 -13.97
C ASP A 38 5.13 18.35 -13.30
N GLN A 39 4.45 18.83 -12.26
CA GLN A 39 3.43 18.10 -11.50
C GLN A 39 2.29 19.04 -11.11
N VAL A 40 1.24 19.02 -11.92
CA VAL A 40 0.16 20.02 -11.90
C VAL A 40 -1.20 19.33 -11.81
N ALA A 41 -2.15 19.99 -11.14
CA ALA A 41 -3.56 19.62 -11.16
C ALA A 41 -4.41 20.81 -11.64
N VAL A 42 -5.27 20.56 -12.62
CA VAL A 42 -6.29 21.51 -13.09
C VAL A 42 -7.58 21.25 -12.30
N ARG A 43 -8.17 22.30 -11.74
CA ARG A 43 -9.40 22.26 -10.94
C ARG A 43 -10.35 23.38 -11.35
N PRO A 44 -11.64 23.33 -10.95
CA PRO A 44 -12.56 24.46 -11.19
C PRO A 44 -12.04 25.79 -10.62
N GLY A 45 -11.38 25.74 -9.46
CA GLY A 45 -10.79 26.90 -8.78
C GLY A 45 -9.50 27.45 -9.42
N GLY A 46 -8.83 26.70 -10.30
CA GLY A 46 -7.56 27.14 -10.87
C GLY A 46 -6.59 26.00 -11.14
N VAL A 47 -5.32 26.36 -11.31
CA VAL A 47 -4.20 25.43 -11.49
C VAL A 47 -3.40 25.40 -10.20
N VAL A 48 -3.07 24.21 -9.71
CA VAL A 48 -2.23 24.02 -8.52
C VAL A 48 -1.03 23.14 -8.85
N ALA A 49 0.13 23.45 -8.29
CA ALA A 49 1.36 22.67 -8.44
C ALA A 49 1.63 21.82 -7.19
N ARG A 50 2.18 20.61 -7.38
CA ARG A 50 2.51 19.71 -6.26
C ARG A 50 3.71 20.24 -5.48
N ARG A 51 3.59 20.28 -4.15
CA ARG A 51 4.70 20.58 -3.23
C ARG A 51 4.70 19.61 -2.06
N LEU A 52 5.88 19.13 -1.71
CA LEU A 52 6.08 18.38 -0.47
C LEU A 52 6.40 19.38 0.65
N VAL A 53 5.58 19.36 1.69
CA VAL A 53 5.77 20.20 2.88
C VAL A 53 5.88 19.32 4.11
N ARG A 54 6.50 19.83 5.18
CA ARG A 54 6.50 19.13 6.46
C ARG A 54 5.07 19.07 6.99
N ALA A 55 4.56 17.86 7.22
CA ALA A 55 3.34 17.68 7.98
C ALA A 55 3.59 18.09 9.44
N GLY A 56 2.70 18.88 10.02
CA GLY A 56 2.71 19.13 11.46
C GLY A 56 2.60 17.80 12.21
N ARG A 57 3.31 17.66 13.33
CA ARG A 57 3.14 16.48 14.19
C ARG A 57 1.72 16.50 14.71
N ALA A 58 0.94 15.47 14.38
CA ALA A 58 -0.38 15.31 14.98
C ALA A 58 -0.21 15.29 16.51
N VAL A 59 -0.98 16.14 17.21
CA VAL A 59 -1.10 16.03 18.67
C VAL A 59 -1.63 14.62 18.93
N ALA A 60 -0.98 13.87 19.82
CA ALA A 60 -1.28 12.47 20.05
C ALA A 60 -2.78 12.31 20.35
N GLY A 61 -3.52 11.78 19.38
CA GLY A 61 -4.91 11.36 19.57
C GLY A 61 -4.98 10.09 20.41
N ARG A 62 -6.17 9.47 20.47
CA ARG A 62 -6.33 8.16 21.09
C ARG A 62 -5.35 7.16 20.47
N VAL A 63 -4.65 6.40 21.31
CA VAL A 63 -3.82 5.27 20.86
C VAL A 63 -4.74 4.27 20.17
N TRP A 64 -4.42 3.94 18.92
CA TRP A 64 -5.16 2.95 18.16
C TRP A 64 -4.86 1.54 18.70
N CYS A 65 -5.93 0.79 18.99
CA CYS A 65 -5.92 -0.62 19.34
C CYS A 65 -6.95 -1.36 18.46
N PRO A 66 -6.59 -2.48 17.81
CA PRO A 66 -7.52 -3.29 17.04
C PRO A 66 -8.54 -4.00 17.95
N SER A 67 -9.74 -4.26 17.44
CA SER A 67 -10.84 -4.85 18.21
C SER A 67 -11.07 -6.35 17.95
N GLY A 68 -10.27 -6.98 17.09
CA GLY A 68 -10.43 -8.38 16.70
C GLY A 68 -9.19 -8.90 15.96
N SER A 69 -9.42 -9.62 14.86
CA SER A 69 -8.36 -10.13 14.01
C SER A 69 -7.72 -9.01 13.17
N VAL A 70 -6.40 -9.09 12.97
CA VAL A 70 -5.65 -8.22 12.06
C VAL A 70 -4.99 -9.07 10.99
N LEU A 71 -5.32 -8.81 9.73
CA LEU A 71 -4.69 -9.44 8.56
C LEU A 71 -3.49 -8.58 8.12
N VAL A 72 -2.30 -9.17 8.07
CA VAL A 72 -1.09 -8.56 7.52
C VAL A 72 -0.72 -9.27 6.22
N THR A 73 -0.97 -8.63 5.07
CA THR A 73 -0.56 -9.17 3.76
C THR A 73 0.93 -8.91 3.55
N GLY A 74 1.64 -9.85 2.90
CA GLY A 74 3.10 -9.84 2.93
C GLY A 74 3.63 -10.00 4.36
N GLY A 75 2.87 -10.64 5.24
CA GLY A 75 3.09 -10.66 6.69
C GLY A 75 4.37 -11.38 7.13
N THR A 76 4.95 -12.19 6.25
CA THR A 76 6.22 -12.88 6.47
C THR A 76 7.43 -12.12 5.92
N SER A 77 7.24 -10.92 5.36
CA SER A 77 8.33 -10.03 4.91
C SER A 77 8.91 -9.21 6.08
N GLY A 78 10.05 -8.53 5.91
CA GLY A 78 10.64 -7.72 6.98
C GLY A 78 9.69 -6.66 7.57
N VAL A 79 9.00 -5.89 6.72
CA VAL A 79 8.01 -4.89 7.17
C VAL A 79 6.76 -5.57 7.73
N GLY A 80 6.28 -6.63 7.07
CA GLY A 80 5.12 -7.41 7.52
C GLY A 80 5.33 -8.05 8.89
N ALA A 81 6.51 -8.62 9.15
CA ALA A 81 6.89 -9.26 10.40
C ALA A 81 6.93 -8.24 11.55
N ILE A 82 7.59 -7.09 11.34
CA ILE A 82 7.64 -5.99 12.32
C ILE A 82 6.21 -5.48 12.60
N THR A 83 5.40 -5.34 11.56
CA THR A 83 4.00 -4.92 11.69
C THR A 83 3.18 -5.94 12.47
N GLY A 84 3.33 -7.24 12.18
CA GLY A 84 2.66 -8.33 12.88
C GLY A 84 2.93 -8.31 14.37
N ARG A 85 4.21 -8.13 14.75
CA ARG A 85 4.58 -7.93 16.15
C ARG A 85 3.96 -6.66 16.75
N TRP A 86 4.04 -5.55 16.03
CA TRP A 86 3.49 -4.28 16.50
C TRP A 86 1.97 -4.34 16.74
N VAL A 87 1.19 -4.99 15.88
CA VAL A 87 -0.27 -5.12 16.09
C VAL A 87 -0.60 -6.09 17.23
N ALA A 88 0.20 -7.15 17.44
CA ALA A 88 0.09 -8.00 18.62
C ALA A 88 0.32 -7.19 19.91
N ASP A 89 1.38 -6.37 19.95
CA ASP A 89 1.68 -5.48 21.08
C ASP A 89 0.61 -4.37 21.28
N ARG A 90 -0.24 -4.10 20.27
CA ARG A 90 -1.40 -3.19 20.36
C ARG A 90 -2.69 -3.85 20.82
N GLY A 91 -2.66 -5.15 21.12
CA GLY A 91 -3.80 -5.89 21.65
C GLY A 91 -4.69 -6.53 20.57
N ALA A 92 -4.13 -6.86 19.40
CA ALA A 92 -4.83 -7.72 18.44
C ALA A 92 -5.23 -9.03 19.12
N SER A 93 -6.49 -9.46 18.93
CA SER A 93 -6.93 -10.75 19.48
C SER A 93 -6.36 -11.93 18.69
N ARG A 94 -6.14 -11.71 17.39
CA ARG A 94 -5.49 -12.65 16.47
C ARG A 94 -4.73 -11.86 15.40
N VAL A 95 -3.54 -12.33 15.04
CA VAL A 95 -2.76 -11.83 13.90
C VAL A 95 -2.72 -12.91 12.83
N VAL A 96 -3.19 -12.59 11.63
CA VAL A 96 -3.14 -13.47 10.47
C VAL A 96 -2.07 -12.93 9.52
N LEU A 97 -0.98 -13.68 9.35
CA LEU A 97 0.08 -13.35 8.41
C LEU A 97 -0.22 -14.06 7.09
N SER A 98 -0.42 -13.29 6.03
CA SER A 98 -0.66 -13.84 4.69
C SER A 98 0.54 -13.58 3.79
N SER A 99 0.98 -14.61 3.08
CA SER A 99 1.95 -14.52 1.99
C SER A 99 1.81 -15.71 1.03
N ARG A 100 2.35 -15.59 -0.19
CA ARG A 100 2.33 -16.70 -1.17
C ARG A 100 3.11 -17.93 -0.68
N SER A 101 4.22 -17.71 0.03
CA SER A 101 5.10 -18.79 0.50
C SER A 101 4.50 -19.60 1.66
N GLY A 102 3.54 -19.02 2.38
CA GLY A 102 2.77 -19.73 3.41
C GLY A 102 3.60 -20.18 4.63
N PRO A 103 3.01 -21.06 5.48
CA PRO A 103 3.61 -21.49 6.74
C PRO A 103 4.86 -22.36 6.58
N GLY A 104 5.05 -23.02 5.43
CA GLY A 104 6.17 -23.93 5.18
C GLY A 104 7.47 -23.23 4.76
N ALA A 105 7.47 -21.92 4.58
CA ALA A 105 8.68 -21.19 4.19
C ALA A 105 9.68 -21.09 5.35
N ALA A 106 10.97 -21.08 5.04
CA ALA A 106 12.03 -21.02 6.06
C ALA A 106 11.88 -19.78 6.96
N GLY A 107 12.00 -19.96 8.28
CA GLY A 107 11.92 -18.87 9.27
C GLY A 107 10.50 -18.44 9.66
N VAL A 108 9.46 -18.98 9.00
CA VAL A 108 8.07 -18.55 9.24
C VAL A 108 7.52 -19.10 10.54
N ALA A 109 7.88 -20.34 10.92
CA ALA A 109 7.47 -20.93 12.19
C ALA A 109 8.05 -20.13 13.36
N GLU A 110 9.36 -19.83 13.32
CA GLU A 110 10.04 -19.04 14.33
C GLU A 110 9.48 -17.62 14.42
N LEU A 111 9.14 -17.00 13.28
CA LEU A 111 8.46 -15.72 13.24
C LEU A 111 7.10 -15.78 13.94
N ALA A 112 6.27 -16.76 13.59
CA ALA A 112 4.94 -16.92 14.16
C ALA A 112 5.01 -17.13 15.68
N GLU A 113 5.91 -17.98 16.16
CA GLU A 113 6.18 -18.19 17.58
C GLU A 113 6.62 -16.89 18.27
N SER A 114 7.52 -16.12 17.64
CA SER A 114 8.01 -14.86 18.22
C SER A 114 6.90 -13.81 18.39
N ILE A 115 5.91 -13.78 17.50
CA ILE A 115 4.76 -12.88 17.60
C ILE A 115 3.76 -13.44 18.62
N ALA A 116 3.53 -14.75 18.63
CA ALA A 116 2.63 -15.41 19.57
C ALA A 116 3.09 -15.25 21.04
N GLY A 117 4.41 -15.13 21.27
CA GLY A 117 4.99 -14.83 22.58
C GLY A 117 4.50 -13.51 23.22
N ALA A 118 3.84 -12.63 22.46
CA ALA A 118 3.16 -11.44 22.99
C ALA A 118 1.75 -11.75 23.56
N GLY A 119 1.34 -13.02 23.62
CA GLY A 119 0.02 -13.44 24.13
C GLY A 119 -1.12 -13.33 23.11
N THR A 120 -0.79 -13.19 21.82
CA THR A 120 -1.77 -13.07 20.73
C THR A 120 -1.81 -14.37 19.91
N ALA A 121 -2.99 -14.81 19.47
CA ALA A 121 -3.09 -15.93 18.54
C ALA A 121 -2.47 -15.54 17.18
N VAL A 122 -1.60 -16.38 16.62
CA VAL A 122 -0.95 -16.11 15.33
C VAL A 122 -1.22 -17.26 14.37
N GLU A 123 -1.67 -16.93 13.17
CA GLU A 123 -1.86 -17.89 12.09
C GLU A 123 -1.16 -17.41 10.83
N VAL A 124 -0.49 -18.33 10.13
CA VAL A 124 0.13 -18.04 8.83
C VAL A 124 -0.64 -18.77 7.76
N VAL A 125 -1.14 -18.03 6.78
CA VAL A 125 -1.97 -18.56 5.70
C VAL A 125 -1.29 -18.30 4.36
N ALA A 126 -1.17 -19.36 3.55
CA ALA A 126 -0.75 -19.22 2.17
C ALA A 126 -1.89 -18.56 1.37
N CYS A 127 -1.66 -17.38 0.81
CA CYS A 127 -2.64 -16.69 -0.02
C CYS A 127 -1.93 -15.75 -0.99
N ASP A 128 -2.34 -15.81 -2.26
CA ASP A 128 -1.98 -14.81 -3.26
C ASP A 128 -3.02 -13.68 -3.22
N ILE A 129 -2.58 -12.47 -2.89
CA ILE A 129 -3.48 -11.32 -2.75
C ILE A 129 -3.98 -10.79 -4.10
N ALA A 130 -3.35 -11.20 -5.20
CA ALA A 130 -3.82 -10.91 -6.56
C ALA A 130 -4.95 -11.86 -7.00
N ASP A 131 -5.10 -13.02 -6.35
CA ASP A 131 -6.19 -13.96 -6.61
C ASP A 131 -7.42 -13.60 -5.76
N ARG A 132 -8.45 -13.09 -6.45
CA ARG A 132 -9.71 -12.69 -5.82
C ARG A 132 -10.36 -13.83 -5.03
N ALA A 133 -10.41 -15.04 -5.57
CA ALA A 133 -11.09 -16.15 -4.92
C ALA A 133 -10.34 -16.57 -3.65
N ALA A 134 -9.00 -16.62 -3.71
CA ALA A 134 -8.18 -16.91 -2.56
C ALA A 134 -8.34 -15.85 -1.44
N VAL A 135 -8.51 -14.58 -1.79
CA VAL A 135 -8.77 -13.51 -0.82
C VAL A 135 -10.17 -13.63 -0.22
N GLU A 136 -11.19 -13.95 -1.02
CA GLU A 136 -12.55 -14.19 -0.54
C GLU A 136 -12.58 -15.36 0.47
N ASP A 137 -11.91 -16.47 0.15
CA ASP A 137 -11.78 -17.63 1.05
C ASP A 137 -11.02 -17.28 2.34
N LEU A 138 -9.91 -16.55 2.25
CA LEU A 138 -9.13 -16.11 3.41
C LEU A 138 -9.99 -15.25 4.35
N VAL A 139 -10.67 -14.23 3.82
CA VAL A 139 -11.50 -13.33 4.63
C VAL A 139 -12.67 -14.10 5.24
N GLY A 140 -13.35 -14.95 4.46
CA GLY A 140 -14.43 -15.80 4.94
C GLY A 140 -13.98 -16.74 6.05
N TRP A 141 -12.80 -17.34 5.94
CA TRP A 141 -12.23 -18.18 6.98
C TRP A 141 -11.86 -17.39 8.26
N ILE A 142 -11.31 -16.18 8.14
CA ILE A 142 -11.02 -15.33 9.32
C ILE A 142 -12.32 -15.05 10.09
N ASP A 143 -13.37 -14.62 9.39
CA ASP A 143 -14.64 -14.28 10.03
C ASP A 143 -15.35 -15.53 10.59
N GLY A 144 -15.30 -16.65 9.88
CA GLY A 144 -15.92 -17.91 10.32
C GLY A 144 -15.21 -18.58 11.50
N SER A 145 -13.90 -18.37 11.64
CA SER A 145 -13.10 -18.99 12.72
C SER A 145 -12.97 -18.11 13.97
N GLY A 146 -13.19 -16.80 13.85
CA GLY A 146 -13.31 -15.85 14.95
C GLY A 146 -12.03 -15.61 15.77
N PRO A 147 -11.79 -14.41 16.32
CA PRO A 147 -12.61 -13.20 16.21
C PRO A 147 -12.66 -12.62 14.79
N GLY A 148 -13.70 -11.86 14.45
CA GLY A 148 -13.87 -11.28 13.11
C GLY A 148 -12.76 -10.31 12.71
N LEU A 149 -12.59 -10.12 11.40
CA LEU A 149 -11.58 -9.23 10.83
C LEU A 149 -11.91 -7.77 11.17
N SER A 150 -10.99 -7.11 11.88
CA SER A 150 -11.17 -5.72 12.32
C SER A 150 -10.25 -4.73 11.60
N SER A 151 -9.14 -5.21 11.03
CA SER A 151 -8.14 -4.36 10.39
C SER A 151 -7.28 -5.14 9.40
N VAL A 152 -6.81 -4.44 8.37
CA VAL A 152 -5.89 -4.97 7.38
C VAL A 152 -4.67 -4.05 7.29
N VAL A 153 -3.47 -4.64 7.29
CA VAL A 153 -2.24 -3.94 6.92
C VAL A 153 -1.69 -4.57 5.65
N HIS A 154 -1.61 -3.78 4.57
CA HIS A 154 -1.10 -4.26 3.29
C HIS A 154 0.40 -3.98 3.19
N ALA A 155 1.23 -5.01 3.42
CA ALA A 155 2.67 -4.96 3.24
C ALA A 155 3.15 -5.92 2.14
N ALA A 156 2.23 -6.47 1.35
CA ALA A 156 2.56 -7.23 0.16
C ALA A 156 3.12 -6.27 -0.91
N GLY A 157 4.29 -6.61 -1.44
CA GLY A 157 4.93 -5.84 -2.49
C GLY A 157 6.28 -6.43 -2.81
N VAL A 158 6.69 -6.29 -4.06
CA VAL A 158 8.02 -6.64 -4.55
C VAL A 158 8.65 -5.39 -5.17
N GLY A 159 9.93 -5.19 -4.93
CA GLY A 159 10.70 -4.14 -5.60
C GLY A 159 11.25 -4.67 -6.92
N SER A 160 11.19 -3.85 -7.97
CA SER A 160 11.90 -4.08 -9.23
C SER A 160 12.83 -2.89 -9.49
N GLY A 161 14.03 -3.17 -10.00
CA GLY A 161 15.08 -2.20 -10.29
C GLY A 161 15.39 -2.07 -11.78
N VAL A 162 14.37 -2.20 -12.62
CA VAL A 162 14.51 -2.12 -14.09
C VAL A 162 14.30 -0.67 -14.55
N ALA A 163 15.18 -0.19 -15.45
CA ALA A 163 15.08 1.14 -16.03
C ALA A 163 13.82 1.28 -16.90
N VAL A 164 13.27 2.50 -17.00
CA VAL A 164 12.03 2.75 -17.75
C VAL A 164 12.13 2.36 -19.22
N GLU A 165 13.30 2.48 -19.83
CA GLU A 165 13.53 2.10 -21.23
C GLU A 165 13.56 0.59 -21.46
N ASP A 166 13.85 -0.19 -20.42
CA ASP A 166 13.97 -1.65 -20.49
C ASP A 166 12.71 -2.37 -19.97
N LEU A 167 11.83 -1.68 -19.25
CA LEU A 167 10.60 -2.22 -18.69
C LEU A 167 9.68 -2.81 -19.78
N GLN A 168 9.34 -4.08 -19.63
CA GLN A 168 8.29 -4.73 -20.42
C GLN A 168 6.96 -4.71 -19.65
N PRO A 169 5.80 -4.80 -20.34
CA PRO A 169 4.50 -4.88 -19.67
C PRO A 169 4.40 -6.00 -18.63
N ALA A 170 5.09 -7.12 -18.86
CA ALA A 170 5.15 -8.24 -17.92
C ALA A 170 5.85 -7.87 -16.60
N ASP A 171 6.80 -6.93 -16.61
CA ASP A 171 7.51 -6.47 -15.41
C ASP A 171 6.63 -5.57 -14.51
N LEU A 172 5.53 -5.04 -15.07
CA LEU A 172 4.53 -4.24 -14.36
C LEU A 172 3.34 -5.08 -13.85
N ALA A 173 3.21 -6.32 -14.33
CA ALA A 173 2.23 -7.28 -13.84
C ALA A 173 2.78 -7.94 -12.57
N GLY A 174 2.53 -7.29 -11.42
CA GLY A 174 2.82 -7.85 -10.09
C GLY A 174 1.85 -8.93 -9.65
#